data_AF-A0A059C439-F1
#
_entry.id   AF-A0A059C439-F1
#
_cell.length_a   1.000
_cell.length_b   1.000
_cell.length_c   1.000
_cell.angle_alpha   90.00
_cell.angle_beta   90.00
_cell.angle_gamma   90.00
#
_symmetry.space_group_name_H-M   'P 1'
#
loop_
_entity.id
_entity.type
_entity.pdbx_description
1 polymer ?
#
loop_
_entity_poly.entity_id
_entity_poly.type
_entity_poly.pdbx_seq_one_letter_code
_entity_poly.pdbx_strand_id
1 'polypeptide(L)' 'NENEYSLLLEVALVHVDDLARAHIFLFEHPDTKGRYICTSATMTIKEMSEFLSERYPEFQIPSP' A
#
# COMPACT_ATOMS: atom_id res chain seq x y z
N ASN A 1 -12.27 19.41 -12.28
CA ASN A 1 -11.92 18.00 -12.01
C ASN A 1 -10.67 17.86 -11.12
N GLU A 2 -10.38 18.83 -10.24
CA GLU A 2 -9.16 18.88 -9.43
C GLU A 2 -9.36 18.40 -7.98
N ASN A 3 -10.60 18.10 -7.59
CA ASN A 3 -10.98 17.88 -6.19
C ASN A 3 -10.97 16.38 -5.77
N GLU A 4 -10.68 15.44 -6.67
CA GLU A 4 -10.63 14.00 -6.36
C GLU A 4 -9.27 13.53 -5.82
N TYR A 5 -8.20 14.32 -5.95
CA TYR A 5 -6.85 13.93 -5.54
C TYR A 5 -6.53 14.18 -4.06
N SER A 6 -7.37 14.90 -3.32
CA SER A 6 -7.16 15.16 -1.89
C SER A 6 -7.24 13.89 -1.03
N LEU A 7 -7.91 12.84 -1.51
CA LEU A 7 -7.98 11.52 -0.89
C LEU A 7 -6.77 10.62 -1.19
N LEU A 8 -5.88 11.03 -2.11
CA LEU A 8 -4.74 10.23 -2.56
C LEU A 8 -3.40 10.72 -1.96
N LEU A 9 -3.46 11.48 -0.87
CA LEU A 9 -2.28 12.02 -0.20
C LEU A 9 -1.33 10.92 0.32
N GLU A 10 -1.86 9.77 0.77
CA GLU A 10 -1.04 8.65 1.23
C GLU A 10 -1.78 7.32 1.03
N VAL A 11 -1.15 6.37 0.34
CA VAL A 11 -1.68 5.02 0.09
C VAL A 11 -1.00 4.03 1.03
N ALA A 12 -1.79 3.25 1.78
CA ALA A 12 -1.31 2.16 2.60
C ALA A 12 -1.03 0.91 1.75
N LEU A 13 0.14 0.31 1.94
CA LEU A 13 0.64 -0.81 1.15
C LEU A 13 1.03 -1.97 2.06
N VAL A 14 0.68 -3.18 1.61
CA VAL A 14 1.10 -4.43 2.23
C VAL A 14 1.39 -5.46 1.14
N HIS A 15 2.45 -6.23 1.32
CA HIS A 15 2.75 -7.34 0.42
C HIS A 15 1.72 -8.47 0.58
N VAL A 16 1.34 -9.12 -0.53
CA VAL A 16 0.31 -10.17 -0.51
C VAL A 16 0.66 -11.35 0.41
N ASP A 17 1.93 -11.75 0.45
CA ASP A 17 2.38 -12.83 1.33
C ASP A 17 2.34 -12.42 2.81
N ASP A 18 2.60 -11.14 3.11
CA ASP A 18 2.58 -10.63 4.48
C ASP A 18 1.13 -10.59 4.98
N LEU A 19 0.20 -10.19 4.11
CA LEU A 19 -1.23 -10.23 4.41
C LEU A 19 -1.72 -11.67 4.64
N ALA A 20 -1.30 -12.63 3.81
CA ALA A 20 -1.65 -14.03 4.01
C ALA A 20 -1.11 -14.58 5.34
N ARG A 21 0.16 -14.28 5.68
CA ARG A 21 0.75 -14.67 6.96
C ARG A 21 0.06 -13.99 8.15
N ALA A 22 -0.34 -12.73 8.01
CA ALA A 22 -1.09 -12.03 9.06
C ALA A 22 -2.44 -12.70 9.36
N HIS A 23 -3.14 -13.18 8.33
CA HIS A 23 -4.39 -13.94 8.52
C HIS A 23 -4.16 -15.25 9.29
N ILE A 24 -3.15 -16.03 8.90
CA ILE A 24 -2.79 -17.28 9.59
C ILE A 24 -2.42 -16.98 11.05
N PHE A 25 -1.56 -15.99 11.27
CA PHE A 25 -1.12 -15.58 12.60
C PHE A 25 -2.30 -15.21 13.50
N LEU A 26 -3.20 -14.35 13.03
CA LEU A 26 -4.37 -13.93 13.82
C LEU A 26 -5.33 -15.09 14.09
N PHE A 27 -5.46 -16.04 13.16
CA PHE A 27 -6.26 -17.24 13.38
C PHE A 27 -5.65 -18.17 14.45
N GLU A 28 -4.33 -18.34 14.45
CA GLU A 28 -3.61 -19.25 15.36
C GLU A 28 -3.48 -18.71 16.80
N HIS A 29 -3.69 -17.41 17.01
CA HIS A 29 -3.52 -16.76 18.32
C HIS A 29 -4.88 -16.48 18.99
N PRO A 30 -5.34 -17.33 19.91
CA PRO A 30 -6.70 -17.26 20.49
C PRO A 30 -6.98 -16.02 21.35
N ASP A 31 -5.92 -15.32 21.78
CA ASP A 31 -6.04 -14.09 22.57
C ASP A 31 -6.27 -12.84 21.71
N THR A 32 -6.11 -12.94 20.38
CA THR A 32 -6.34 -11.81 19.47
C THR A 32 -7.83 -11.53 19.32
N LYS A 33 -8.24 -10.26 19.40
CA LYS A 33 -9.65 -9.85 19.38
C LYS A 33 -9.84 -8.52 18.67
N GLY A 34 -10.89 -8.43 17.88
CA GLY A 34 -11.27 -7.21 17.19
C GLY A 34 -10.63 -7.07 15.80
N ARG A 35 -10.28 -5.85 15.43
CA ARG A 35 -9.83 -5.48 14.08
C ARG A 35 -8.36 -5.07 14.11
N TYR A 36 -7.60 -5.53 13.12
CA TYR A 36 -6.18 -5.22 12.97
C TYR A 36 -5.95 -4.52 11.62
N ILE A 37 -5.16 -3.44 11.64
CA ILE A 37 -4.63 -2.82 10.42
C ILE A 37 -3.40 -3.63 10.01
N CYS A 38 -3.38 -4.11 8.78
CA CYS A 38 -2.24 -4.83 8.19
C CYS A 38 -1.65 -3.97 7.06
N THR A 39 -0.75 -3.06 7.41
CA THR A 39 -0.01 -2.23 6.47
C THR A 39 1.47 -2.25 6.84
N SER A 40 2.36 -2.36 5.86
CA SER A 40 3.81 -2.38 6.08
C SER A 40 4.47 -1.07 5.66
N ALA A 41 3.86 -0.33 4.74
CA ALA A 41 4.36 0.94 4.25
C ALA A 41 3.22 1.89 3.90
N THR A 42 3.53 3.18 3.83
CA THR A 42 2.67 4.19 3.20
C THR A 42 3.48 4.88 2.10
N MET A 43 2.81 5.31 1.03
CA MET A 43 3.45 5.97 -0.10
C MET A 43 2.48 6.95 -0.75
N THR A 44 2.95 8.15 -1.07
CA THR A 44 2.19 9.13 -1.85
C THR A 44 2.13 8.71 -3.33
N ILE A 45 1.17 9.23 -4.10
CA ILE A 45 1.14 8.99 -5.56
C ILE A 45 2.42 9.50 -6.24
N LYS A 46 2.98 10.61 -5.75
CA LYS A 46 4.21 11.17 -6.30
C LYS A 46 5.38 10.21 -6.12
N GLU A 47 5.59 9.71 -4.91
CA GLU A 47 6.64 8.72 -4.63
C GLU A 47 6.40 7.42 -5.42
N MET A 48 5.14 7.01 -5.57
CA MET A 48 4.79 5.85 -6.39
C MET A 48 5.18 6.06 -7.87
N SER A 49 4.87 7.23 -8.44
CA SER A 49 5.22 7.58 -9.81
C SER A 49 6.73 7.59 -10.01
N GLU A 50 7.48 8.18 -9.08
CA GLU A 50 8.95 8.23 -9.12
C GLU A 50 9.55 6.82 -9.04
N PHE A 51 9.10 6.02 -8.07
CA PHE A 51 9.54 4.63 -7.90
C PHE A 51 9.29 3.78 -9.14
N LEU A 52 8.09 3.87 -9.73
CA LEU A 52 7.73 3.09 -10.92
C LEU A 52 8.53 3.54 -12.15
N SER A 53 8.76 4.84 -12.31
CA SER A 53 9.55 5.38 -13.42
C SER A 53 11.01 4.94 -13.37
N GLU A 54 11.61 4.91 -12.18
CA GLU A 54 12.98 4.42 -11.98
C GLU A 54 13.07 2.92 -12.22
N ARG A 55 12.08 2.15 -11.73
CA ARG A 55 12.10 0.69 -11.79
C ARG A 55 11.80 0.14 -13.18
N TYR A 56 10.96 0.83 -13.94
CA TYR A 56 10.50 0.43 -15.27
C TYR A 56 10.60 1.59 -16.28
N PRO A 57 11.83 1.96 -16.67
CA PRO A 57 12.08 3.12 -17.53
C PRO A 57 11.50 2.99 -18.95
N GLU A 58 11.09 1.79 -19.37
CA GLU A 58 10.45 1.53 -20.66
C GLU A 58 9.01 2.05 -20.74
N PHE A 59 8.36 2.30 -19.60
CA PHE A 59 6.99 2.82 -19.56
C PHE A 59 6.99 4.32 -19.30
N GLN A 60 6.16 5.05 -20.05
CA GLN A 60 5.91 6.46 -19.80
C GLN A 60 4.92 6.61 -18.64
N ILE A 61 5.45 6.62 -17.41
CA ILE A 61 4.66 6.86 -16.21
C ILE A 61 4.39 8.37 -16.10
N PRO A 62 3.11 8.81 -16.03
CA PRO A 62 2.78 10.22 -15.86
C PRO A 62 3.20 10.71 -14.48
N SER A 63 3.90 11.85 -14.43
CA SER A 63 4.11 12.55 -13.16
C SER A 63 2.81 13.23 -12.72
N PRO A 64 2.45 13.16 -11.42
CA PRO A 64 1.32 13.91 -10.88
C PRO A 64 1.48 15.43 -11.02
#